data_AF-A0A7W9PIC2-F1
#
_entry.id   AF-A0A7W9PIC2-F1
#
_cell.length_a   1.000
_cell.length_b   1.000
_cell.length_c   1.000
_cell.angle_alpha   90.00
_cell.angle_beta   90.00
_cell.angle_gamma   90.00
#
_symmetry.space_group_name_H-M   'P 1'
#
loop_
_entity.id
_entity.type
_entity.pdbx_description
1 polymer ?
#
loop_
_entity_poly.entity_id
_entity_poly.type
_entity_poly.pdbx_seq_one_letter_code
_entity_poly.pdbx_strand_id
1 'polypeptide(L)'
;MRNGFTKQDVYADAHGVTYGNDSMRWADVEWFGYSLTREFFEHRLYGLIKAHTSEVGSSFTFVVGRGAYRKARGVPKGPDIPFLFFNDDHREVDEMWRGLVDLAQQHLQPRLLGQMLDAIRAGQQVTVANEYTVDARGLSYPRLKRAYAWSDIEVSVHGGSVWLQPVGRPKREGLEMVAGFPNATLIPHLYAELTTRR
;
A
#
# COMPACT_ATOMS: atom_id res chain seq x y z
N MET A 1 8.37 -24.42 8.85
CA MET A 1 8.18 -23.30 9.78
C MET A 1 9.48 -22.52 9.83
N ARG A 2 9.52 -21.28 9.29
CA ARG A 2 10.68 -20.40 9.41
C ARG A 2 10.35 -19.33 10.45
N ASN A 3 11.17 -19.29 11.49
CA ASN A 3 11.13 -18.35 12.61
C ASN A 3 11.53 -16.95 12.14
N GLY A 4 10.92 -15.92 12.72
CA GLY A 4 10.97 -14.53 12.27
C GLY A 4 12.36 -13.89 12.09
N PHE A 5 12.36 -12.71 11.49
CA PHE A 5 13.54 -11.94 11.11
C PHE A 5 13.84 -10.84 12.16
N THR A 6 15.10 -10.64 12.53
CA THR A 6 15.54 -9.58 13.46
C THR A 6 16.54 -8.62 12.82
N LYS A 7 16.15 -7.34 12.66
CA LYS A 7 17.05 -6.17 12.57
C LYS A 7 16.96 -5.45 13.92
N GLN A 8 17.63 -6.03 14.92
CA GLN A 8 17.68 -5.73 16.37
C GLN A 8 16.38 -5.44 17.15
N ASP A 9 15.39 -4.75 16.57
CA ASP A 9 14.18 -4.31 17.26
C ASP A 9 12.87 -4.74 16.58
N VAL A 10 12.93 -5.44 15.44
CA VAL A 10 11.74 -5.98 14.76
C VAL A 10 11.59 -7.47 15.08
N TYR A 11 10.39 -7.86 15.50
CA TYR A 11 9.98 -9.26 15.64
C TYR A 11 8.58 -9.42 15.05
N ALA A 12 8.39 -10.42 14.19
CA ALA A 12 7.08 -10.75 13.65
C ALA A 12 6.91 -12.26 13.51
N ASP A 13 5.72 -12.75 13.84
CA ASP A 13 5.33 -14.15 13.79
C ASP A 13 3.88 -14.30 13.33
N ALA A 14 3.25 -15.46 13.56
CA ALA A 14 1.85 -15.71 13.19
C ALA A 14 0.82 -14.98 14.09
N HIS A 15 1.25 -14.33 15.16
CA HIS A 15 0.38 -13.65 16.13
C HIS A 15 0.41 -12.13 16.00
N GLY A 16 1.55 -11.55 15.63
CA GLY A 16 1.66 -10.11 15.46
C GLY A 16 3.03 -9.63 15.00
N VAL A 17 3.21 -8.32 15.10
CA VAL A 17 4.47 -7.63 14.89
C VAL A 17 4.79 -6.75 16.09
N THR A 18 6.06 -6.69 16.42
CA THR A 18 6.65 -5.83 17.44
C THR A 18 7.80 -5.05 16.81
N TYR A 19 7.84 -3.75 17.06
CA TYR A 19 8.96 -2.89 16.70
C TYR A 19 9.33 -2.00 17.88
N GLY A 20 10.54 -2.18 18.42
CA GLY A 20 10.95 -1.54 19.67
C GLY A 20 10.00 -1.92 20.82
N ASN A 21 9.30 -0.92 21.37
CA ASN A 21 8.33 -1.12 22.46
C ASN A 21 6.88 -1.26 21.98
N ASP A 22 6.62 -1.07 20.69
CA ASP A 22 5.27 -1.11 20.13
C ASP A 22 4.97 -2.52 19.61
N SER A 23 3.80 -3.06 19.98
CA SER A 23 3.35 -4.37 19.54
C SER A 23 1.89 -4.32 19.08
N MET A 24 1.58 -5.05 18.01
CA MET A 24 0.23 -5.15 17.46
C MET A 24 -0.05 -6.58 17.02
N ARG A 25 -1.15 -7.16 17.53
CA ARG A 25 -1.63 -8.46 17.06
C ARG A 25 -2.24 -8.30 15.68
N TRP A 26 -2.08 -9.30 14.82
CA TRP A 26 -2.70 -9.28 13.49
C TRP A 26 -4.22 -9.17 13.53
N ALA A 27 -4.85 -9.67 14.60
CA ALA A 27 -6.29 -9.54 14.83
C ALA A 27 -6.75 -8.10 15.09
N ASP A 28 -5.87 -7.25 15.65
CA ASP A 28 -6.19 -5.88 16.04
C ASP A 28 -5.89 -4.86 14.92
N VAL A 29 -5.19 -5.28 13.86
CA VAL A 29 -4.86 -4.42 12.71
C VAL A 29 -6.11 -4.13 11.88
N GLU A 30 -6.40 -2.86 11.61
CA GLU A 30 -7.52 -2.43 10.76
C GLU A 30 -7.06 -1.95 9.38
N TRP A 31 -5.77 -1.62 9.24
CA TRP A 31 -5.18 -1.27 7.97
C TRP A 31 -3.68 -1.59 7.94
N PHE A 32 -3.17 -1.86 6.75
CA PHE A 32 -1.74 -2.05 6.50
C PHE A 32 -1.32 -1.40 5.19
N GLY A 33 -0.03 -1.14 5.01
CA GLY A 33 0.52 -0.63 3.77
C GLY A 33 1.96 -1.09 3.62
N TYR A 34 2.36 -1.40 2.39
CA TYR A 34 3.75 -1.69 2.09
C TYR A 34 4.12 -1.24 0.68
N SER A 35 5.37 -0.84 0.48
CA SER A 35 5.90 -0.48 -0.84
C SER A 35 7.39 -0.76 -0.91
N LEU A 36 7.82 -1.09 -2.13
CA LEU A 36 9.21 -1.15 -2.55
C LEU A 36 9.38 -0.16 -3.71
N THR A 37 10.21 0.86 -3.51
CA THR A 37 10.48 1.90 -4.50
C THR A 37 11.96 1.94 -4.81
N ARG A 38 12.34 1.82 -6.08
CA ARG A 38 13.72 2.06 -6.51
C ARG A 38 13.98 3.55 -6.57
N GLU A 39 15.07 3.98 -5.94
CA GLU A 39 15.47 5.37 -5.89
C GLU A 39 16.53 5.65 -6.97
N PHE A 40 16.44 6.81 -7.62
CA PHE A 40 17.35 7.23 -8.68
C PHE A 40 17.94 8.60 -8.38
N PHE A 41 19.23 8.79 -8.67
CA PHE A 41 19.90 10.08 -8.61
C PHE A 41 20.10 10.66 -10.01
N GLU A 42 19.72 11.93 -10.20
CA GLU A 42 19.96 12.68 -11.43
C GLU A 42 21.30 13.42 -11.36
N HIS A 43 22.28 13.00 -12.16
CA HIS A 43 23.55 13.71 -12.27
C HIS A 43 23.39 14.99 -13.11
N ARG A 44 23.55 16.17 -12.49
CA ARG A 44 23.63 17.46 -13.20
C ARG A 44 25.08 17.93 -13.29
N LEU A 45 25.61 18.02 -14.51
CA LEU A 45 26.94 18.59 -14.76
C LEU A 45 26.78 19.94 -15.49
N TYR A 46 27.21 21.04 -14.85
CA TYR A 46 27.23 22.40 -15.41
C TYR A 46 25.93 22.87 -16.10
N GLY A 47 24.76 22.57 -15.54
CA GLY A 47 23.48 23.03 -16.09
C GLY A 47 23.09 22.44 -17.46
N LEU A 48 23.93 21.58 -18.03
CA LEU A 48 23.65 20.84 -19.26
C LEU A 48 23.15 19.45 -18.85
N ILE A 49 21.88 19.16 -19.14
CA ILE A 49 21.24 17.90 -18.83
C ILE A 49 21.89 16.79 -19.68
N LYS A 50 22.87 16.07 -19.12
CA LYS A 50 23.15 14.69 -19.52
C LYS A 50 22.35 13.80 -18.58
N ALA A 51 21.17 13.39 -19.03
CA ALA A 51 20.22 12.56 -18.28
C ALA A 51 20.75 11.11 -18.15
N HIS A 52 21.78 10.92 -17.34
CA HIS A 52 22.10 9.62 -16.78
C HIS A 52 21.51 9.59 -15.37
N THR A 53 20.43 8.83 -15.21
CA THR A 53 19.91 8.44 -13.90
C THR A 53 20.66 7.19 -13.45
N SER A 54 21.22 7.24 -12.24
CA SER A 54 21.83 6.08 -11.61
C SER A 54 20.88 5.59 -10.52
N GLU A 55 20.58 4.28 -10.50
CA GLU A 55 19.90 3.67 -9.35
C GLU A 55 20.80 3.85 -8.12
N VAL A 56 20.25 4.35 -7.01
CA VAL A 56 20.99 4.65 -5.78
C VAL A 56 20.53 3.84 -4.58
N GLY A 57 19.41 3.13 -4.69
CA GLY A 57 18.96 2.22 -3.67
C GLY A 57 17.52 1.80 -3.85
N SER A 58 17.00 1.16 -2.82
CA SER A 58 15.59 0.85 -2.68
C SER A 58 15.08 1.35 -1.33
N SER A 59 13.96 2.05 -1.37
CA SER A 59 13.17 2.43 -0.21
C SER A 59 12.14 1.34 0.07
N PHE A 60 12.11 0.86 1.31
CA PHE A 60 11.19 -0.15 1.79
C PHE A 60 10.29 0.46 2.85
N THR A 61 8.98 0.28 2.68
CA THR A 61 7.97 0.69 3.65
C THR A 61 7.11 -0.50 4.02
N PHE A 62 6.86 -0.68 5.31
CA PHE A 62 5.83 -1.54 5.86
C PHE A 62 5.20 -0.82 7.04
N VAL A 63 3.87 -0.79 7.12
CA VAL A 63 3.17 -0.16 8.23
C VAL A 63 1.87 -0.92 8.51
N VAL A 64 1.55 -1.08 9.78
CA VAL A 64 0.26 -1.59 10.25
C VAL A 64 -0.32 -0.66 11.30
N GLY A 65 -1.63 -0.56 11.38
CA GLY A 65 -2.27 0.24 12.41
C GLY A 65 -3.74 -0.07 12.63
N ARG A 66 -4.30 0.58 13.65
CA ARG A 66 -5.73 0.58 13.97
C ARG A 66 -6.24 1.99 14.17
N GLY A 67 -7.52 2.23 13.89
CA GLY A 67 -8.11 3.56 13.90
C GLY A 67 -7.60 4.45 12.78
N ALA A 68 -7.67 5.77 12.99
CA ALA A 68 -7.35 6.74 11.95
C ALA A 68 -5.86 6.78 11.59
N TYR A 69 -5.53 6.61 10.31
CA TYR A 69 -4.16 6.69 9.80
C TYR A 69 -3.52 8.07 9.97
N ARG A 70 -4.29 9.15 9.75
CA ARG A 70 -3.83 10.53 9.92
C ARG A 70 -4.66 11.24 10.97
N LYS A 71 -4.03 12.16 11.71
CA LYS A 71 -4.73 13.09 12.59
C LYS A 71 -5.63 13.99 11.73
N ALA A 72 -6.89 14.14 12.15
CA ALA A 72 -7.83 15.09 11.56
C ALA A 72 -8.49 15.94 12.65
N ARG A 73 -9.24 16.97 12.26
CA ARG A 73 -9.93 17.84 13.22
C ARG A 73 -10.95 17.01 14.01
N GLY A 74 -10.74 16.90 15.33
CA GLY A 74 -11.61 16.13 16.23
C GLY A 74 -11.40 14.60 16.17
N VAL A 75 -10.44 14.10 15.40
CA VAL A 75 -10.14 12.67 15.29
C VAL A 75 -8.65 12.44 15.55
N PRO A 76 -8.27 11.82 16.70
CA PRO A 76 -6.88 11.51 16.98
C PRO A 76 -6.35 10.45 16.01
N LYS A 77 -5.04 10.51 15.72
CA LYS A 77 -4.36 9.42 14.99
C LYS A 77 -4.41 8.17 15.86
N GLY A 78 -4.76 7.03 15.27
CA GLY A 78 -4.67 5.74 15.93
C GLY A 78 -3.22 5.24 16.01
N PRO A 79 -2.95 4.22 16.84
CA PRO A 79 -1.61 3.65 16.95
C PRO A 79 -1.24 2.90 15.66
N ASP A 80 0.00 3.06 15.23
CA ASP A 80 0.60 2.39 14.09
C ASP A 80 2.05 1.99 14.36
N ILE A 81 2.53 0.96 13.65
CA ILE A 81 3.90 0.47 13.71
C ILE A 81 4.53 0.67 12.32
N PRO A 82 5.25 1.79 12.10
CA PRO A 82 5.92 2.07 10.85
C PRO A 82 7.33 1.46 10.82
N PHE A 83 7.62 0.71 9.76
CA PHE A 83 8.94 0.19 9.43
C PHE A 83 9.37 0.76 8.07
N LEU A 84 10.27 1.75 8.10
CA LEU A 84 10.77 2.44 6.92
C LEU A 84 12.30 2.44 6.94
N PHE A 85 12.91 1.98 5.85
CA PHE A 85 14.37 2.05 5.70
C PHE A 85 14.76 2.09 4.22
N PHE A 86 16.01 2.45 3.99
CA PHE A 86 16.65 2.50 2.69
C PHE A 86 17.78 1.47 2.64
N ASN A 87 17.91 0.78 1.51
CA ASN A 87 19.04 -0.08 1.18
C ASN A 87 19.76 0.52 -0.03
N ASP A 88 21.06 0.77 0.08
CA ASP A 88 21.89 1.23 -1.03
C ASP A 88 22.31 0.08 -1.97
N ASP A 89 22.14 -1.19 -1.56
CA ASP A 89 22.28 -2.33 -2.48
C ASP A 89 21.01 -2.49 -3.33
N HIS A 90 21.11 -2.07 -4.60
CA HIS A 90 20.02 -2.08 -5.58
C HIS A 90 19.54 -3.50 -5.97
N ARG A 91 20.30 -4.55 -5.63
CA ARG A 91 20.02 -5.93 -6.08
C ARG A 91 19.37 -6.79 -5.01
N GLU A 92 19.36 -6.34 -3.77
CA GLU A 92 18.88 -7.13 -2.63
C GLU A 92 17.53 -6.61 -2.12
N VAL A 93 16.50 -7.45 -2.25
CA VAL A 93 15.26 -7.26 -1.51
C VAL A 93 15.53 -7.69 -0.08
N ASP A 94 15.34 -6.79 0.87
CA ASP A 94 15.52 -7.06 2.29
C ASP A 94 14.60 -8.21 2.74
N GLU A 95 15.21 -9.28 3.26
CA GLU A 95 14.50 -10.50 3.65
C GLU A 95 13.50 -10.26 4.78
N MET A 96 13.80 -9.33 5.70
CA MET A 96 12.91 -9.00 6.80
C MET A 96 11.68 -8.25 6.30
N TRP A 97 11.85 -7.25 5.43
CA TRP A 97 10.72 -6.58 4.79
C TRP A 97 9.85 -7.57 4.04
N ARG A 98 10.46 -8.47 3.25
CA ARG A 98 9.73 -9.52 2.55
C ARG A 98 8.96 -10.42 3.52
N GLY A 99 9.58 -10.83 4.63
CA GLY A 99 8.93 -11.61 5.68
C GLY A 99 7.72 -10.90 6.30
N LEU A 100 7.82 -9.60 6.57
CA LEU A 100 6.70 -8.78 7.07
C LEU A 100 5.56 -8.71 6.05
N VAL A 101 5.88 -8.51 4.76
CA VAL A 101 4.92 -8.53 3.66
C VAL A 101 4.22 -9.89 3.57
N ASP A 102 4.97 -10.98 3.62
CA ASP A 102 4.43 -12.34 3.56
C ASP A 102 3.46 -12.60 4.73
N LEU A 103 3.81 -12.18 5.95
CA LEU A 103 2.92 -12.30 7.12
C LEU A 103 1.65 -11.45 6.96
N ALA A 104 1.76 -10.22 6.47
CA ALA A 104 0.59 -9.38 6.20
C ALA A 104 -0.31 -9.98 5.11
N GLN A 105 0.27 -10.53 4.04
CA GLN A 105 -0.49 -11.21 2.98
C GLN A 105 -1.19 -12.48 3.48
N GLN A 106 -0.62 -13.18 4.46
CA GLN A 106 -1.20 -14.38 5.04
C GLN A 106 -2.32 -14.06 6.05
N HIS A 107 -2.13 -13.05 6.91
CA HIS A 107 -3.00 -12.82 8.06
C HIS A 107 -3.93 -11.61 7.93
N LEU A 108 -3.48 -10.55 7.25
CA LEU A 108 -4.22 -9.29 7.16
C LEU A 108 -5.02 -9.21 5.87
N GLN A 109 -4.38 -9.51 4.74
CA GLN A 109 -4.98 -9.35 3.42
C GLN A 109 -6.31 -10.13 3.28
N PRO A 110 -6.42 -11.44 3.59
CA PRO A 110 -7.67 -12.17 3.40
C PRO A 110 -8.80 -11.64 4.27
N ARG A 111 -8.48 -11.29 5.52
CA ARG A 111 -9.45 -10.77 6.49
C ARG A 111 -9.96 -9.39 6.09
N LEU A 112 -9.06 -8.44 5.84
CA LEU A 112 -9.43 -7.07 5.50
C LEU A 112 -10.08 -6.98 4.13
N LEU A 113 -9.61 -7.76 3.15
CA LEU A 113 -10.26 -7.86 1.84
C LEU A 113 -11.68 -8.43 1.98
N GLY A 114 -11.87 -9.50 2.76
CA GLY A 114 -13.19 -10.09 3.01
C GLY A 114 -14.15 -9.08 3.64
N GLN A 115 -13.72 -8.38 4.69
CA GLN A 115 -14.50 -7.34 5.34
C GLN A 115 -14.90 -6.21 4.38
N MET A 116 -13.97 -5.76 3.52
CA MET A 116 -14.27 -4.74 2.51
C MET A 116 -15.25 -5.22 1.45
N LEU A 117 -15.08 -6.44 0.95
CA LEU A 117 -15.99 -7.02 -0.04
C LEU A 117 -17.39 -7.21 0.52
N ASP A 118 -17.52 -7.68 1.76
CA ASP A 118 -18.82 -7.88 2.40
C ASP A 118 -19.53 -6.53 2.61
N ALA A 119 -18.82 -5.50 3.05
CA ALA A 119 -19.35 -4.14 3.14
C ALA A 119 -19.81 -3.60 1.77
N ILE A 120 -18.98 -3.75 0.73
CA ILE A 120 -19.31 -3.31 -0.63
C ILE A 120 -20.52 -4.05 -1.19
N ARG A 121 -20.62 -5.37 -0.96
CA ARG A 121 -21.77 -6.20 -1.39
C ARG A 121 -23.05 -5.84 -0.64
N ALA A 122 -22.94 -5.39 0.61
CA ALA A 122 -24.04 -4.82 1.37
C ALA A 122 -24.42 -3.39 0.92
N GLY A 123 -23.79 -2.86 -0.13
CA GLY A 123 -24.05 -1.52 -0.66
C GLY A 123 -23.34 -0.39 0.07
N GLN A 124 -22.39 -0.71 0.95
CA GLN A 124 -21.60 0.28 1.69
C GLN A 124 -20.41 0.78 0.87
N GLN A 125 -19.87 1.92 1.31
CA GLN A 125 -18.62 2.47 0.80
C GLN A 125 -17.50 2.23 1.80
N VAL A 126 -16.31 1.89 1.30
CA VAL A 126 -15.11 1.70 2.13
C VAL A 126 -14.03 2.72 1.80
N THR A 127 -13.24 3.08 2.80
CA THR A 127 -12.13 4.03 2.63
C THR A 127 -10.83 3.28 2.40
N VAL A 128 -10.08 3.67 1.36
CA VAL A 128 -8.74 3.17 1.04
C VAL A 128 -7.76 4.34 0.95
N ALA A 129 -6.51 4.10 1.35
CA ALA A 129 -5.43 5.08 1.49
C ALA A 129 -5.77 6.30 2.35
N ASN A 130 -6.85 6.22 3.16
CA ASN A 130 -7.42 7.35 3.89
C ASN A 130 -7.86 8.53 2.99
N GLU A 131 -8.02 8.30 1.68
CA GLU A 131 -8.25 9.35 0.68
C GLU A 131 -9.28 8.97 -0.39
N TYR A 132 -9.44 7.67 -0.64
CA TYR A 132 -10.30 7.13 -1.69
C TYR A 132 -11.52 6.46 -1.09
N THR A 133 -12.65 6.61 -1.76
CA THR A 133 -13.89 5.92 -1.44
C THR A 133 -14.17 4.89 -2.50
N VAL A 134 -14.36 3.64 -2.10
CA VAL A 134 -14.52 2.49 -2.98
C VAL A 134 -15.89 1.86 -2.78
N ASP A 135 -16.58 1.56 -3.88
CA ASP A 135 -17.87 0.87 -3.88
C ASP A 135 -17.96 -0.15 -5.03
N ALA A 136 -19.14 -0.77 -5.20
CA ALA A 136 -19.37 -1.79 -6.23
C ALA A 136 -19.23 -1.26 -7.68
N ARG A 137 -19.35 0.05 -7.88
CA ARG A 137 -19.28 0.69 -9.20
C ARG A 137 -17.86 1.13 -9.54
N GLY A 138 -17.07 1.50 -8.54
CA GLY A 138 -15.75 2.06 -8.80
C GLY A 138 -15.02 2.60 -7.59
N LEU A 139 -13.99 3.37 -7.89
CA LEU A 139 -13.21 4.15 -6.94
C LEU A 139 -13.45 5.64 -7.21
N SER A 140 -13.64 6.42 -6.14
CA SER A 140 -13.70 7.87 -6.21
C SER A 140 -12.59 8.50 -5.38
N TYR A 141 -12.07 9.63 -5.86
CA TYR A 141 -11.13 10.48 -5.15
C TYR A 141 -11.80 11.84 -4.89
N PRO A 142 -12.49 12.00 -3.75
CA PRO A 142 -13.26 13.21 -3.45
C PRO A 142 -12.44 14.50 -3.50
N ARG A 143 -11.18 14.45 -3.04
CA ARG A 143 -10.27 15.61 -3.01
C ARG A 143 -10.05 16.22 -4.38
N LEU A 144 -9.98 15.40 -5.43
CA LEU A 144 -9.80 15.83 -6.81
C LEU A 144 -11.09 15.77 -7.64
N LYS A 145 -12.24 15.45 -7.02
CA LYS A 145 -13.54 15.25 -7.69
C LYS A 145 -13.44 14.29 -8.89
N ARG A 146 -12.63 13.24 -8.76
CA ARG A 146 -12.46 12.21 -9.80
C ARG A 146 -13.18 10.93 -9.39
N ALA A 147 -13.71 10.21 -10.37
CA ALA A 147 -14.30 8.89 -10.19
C ALA A 147 -13.88 7.99 -11.36
N TYR A 148 -13.64 6.73 -11.04
CA TYR A 148 -13.12 5.71 -11.92
C TYR A 148 -14.05 4.50 -11.80
N ALA A 149 -14.88 4.26 -12.82
CA ALA A 149 -15.71 3.07 -12.86
C ALA A 149 -14.83 1.84 -13.12
N TRP A 150 -15.14 0.71 -12.47
CA TRP A 150 -14.36 -0.51 -12.66
C TRP A 150 -14.33 -1.01 -14.11
N SER A 151 -15.40 -0.76 -14.88
CA SER A 151 -15.47 -1.10 -16.30
C SER A 151 -14.58 -0.26 -17.21
N ASP A 152 -14.14 0.91 -16.73
CA ASP A 152 -13.51 1.93 -17.56
C ASP A 152 -12.02 2.07 -17.25
N ILE A 153 -11.48 1.18 -16.40
CA ILE A 153 -10.09 1.21 -15.98
C ILE A 153 -9.44 -0.17 -16.01
N GLU A 154 -8.12 -0.15 -16.14
CA GLU A 154 -7.22 -1.26 -15.83
C GLU A 154 -6.46 -0.93 -14.54
N VAL A 155 -6.27 -1.94 -13.70
CA VAL A 155 -5.51 -1.83 -12.45
C VAL A 155 -4.20 -2.61 -12.57
N SER A 156 -3.09 -1.96 -12.25
CA SER A 156 -1.76 -2.58 -12.24
C SER A 156 -0.94 -2.13 -11.04
N VAL A 157 0.10 -2.89 -10.68
CA VAL A 157 1.01 -2.56 -9.58
C VAL A 157 2.43 -2.53 -10.11
N HIS A 158 3.10 -1.40 -9.98
CA HIS A 158 4.52 -1.26 -10.32
C HIS A 158 5.14 -0.02 -9.66
N GLY A 159 6.45 -0.08 -9.41
CA GLY A 159 7.21 1.06 -8.86
C GLY A 159 6.72 1.54 -7.49
N GLY A 160 6.27 0.63 -6.62
CA GLY A 160 5.75 1.00 -5.30
C GLY A 160 4.36 1.62 -5.30
N SER A 161 3.66 1.60 -6.44
CA SER A 161 2.34 2.22 -6.61
C SER A 161 1.33 1.27 -7.27
N VAL A 162 0.06 1.46 -6.91
CA VAL A 162 -1.10 0.94 -7.60
C VAL A 162 -1.58 1.99 -8.60
N TRP A 163 -1.73 1.59 -9.86
CA TRP A 163 -2.11 2.45 -10.97
C TRP A 163 -3.49 2.09 -11.47
N LEU A 164 -4.37 3.08 -11.57
CA LEU A 164 -5.68 2.99 -12.21
C LEU A 164 -5.60 3.74 -13.54
N GLN A 165 -5.54 3.01 -14.65
CA GLN A 165 -5.38 3.56 -15.99
C GLN A 165 -6.73 3.51 -16.73
N PRO A 166 -7.27 4.63 -17.24
CA PRO A 166 -8.53 4.58 -17.96
C PRO A 166 -8.38 3.88 -19.32
N VAL A 167 -9.31 2.99 -19.65
CA VAL A 167 -9.34 2.28 -20.93
C VAL A 167 -9.68 3.27 -22.05
N GLY A 168 -8.87 3.28 -23.11
CA GLY A 168 -9.09 4.13 -24.28
C GLY A 168 -8.88 5.63 -24.05
N ARG A 169 -8.33 6.06 -22.90
CA ARG A 169 -8.00 7.48 -22.63
C ARG A 169 -6.51 7.67 -22.34
N PRO A 170 -6.00 8.91 -22.38
CA PRO A 170 -4.60 9.20 -22.10
C PRO A 170 -4.16 8.77 -20.69
N LYS A 171 -2.98 8.16 -20.57
CA LYS A 171 -2.39 7.72 -19.29
C LYS A 171 -2.31 8.81 -18.21
N ARG A 172 -2.14 10.08 -18.60
CA ARG A 172 -2.13 11.24 -17.69
C ARG A 172 -3.44 11.46 -16.91
N GLU A 173 -4.54 10.86 -17.36
CA GLU A 173 -5.83 10.88 -16.68
C GLU A 173 -5.95 9.76 -15.64
N GLY A 174 -4.98 8.85 -15.62
CA GLY A 174 -4.86 7.81 -14.60
C GLY A 174 -4.60 8.37 -13.22
N LEU A 175 -4.79 7.48 -12.25
CA LEU A 175 -4.55 7.75 -10.84
C LEU A 175 -3.43 6.84 -10.35
N GLU A 176 -2.44 7.45 -9.72
CA GLU A 176 -1.40 6.76 -8.97
C GLU A 176 -1.77 6.76 -7.48
N MET A 177 -1.66 5.59 -6.86
CA MET A 177 -1.84 5.40 -5.42
C MET A 177 -0.60 4.73 -4.85
N VAL A 178 0.09 5.39 -3.92
CA VAL A 178 1.26 4.81 -3.25
C VAL A 178 0.83 3.56 -2.48
N ALA A 179 1.47 2.42 -2.74
CA ALA A 179 1.09 1.13 -2.15
C ALA A 179 1.34 1.07 -0.63
N GLY A 180 2.23 1.93 -0.12
CA GLY A 180 2.48 2.12 1.31
C GLY A 180 1.33 2.76 2.09
N PHE A 181 0.30 3.29 1.42
CA PHE A 181 -0.86 3.87 2.11
C PHE A 181 -1.86 2.79 2.60
N PRO A 182 -2.67 3.11 3.63
CA PRO A 182 -3.61 2.17 4.24
C PRO A 182 -4.46 1.41 3.22
N ASN A 183 -4.31 0.09 3.18
CA ASN A 183 -5.06 -0.85 2.35
C ASN A 183 -4.95 -0.59 0.83
N ALA A 184 -4.01 0.24 0.38
CA ALA A 184 -3.83 0.55 -1.05
C ALA A 184 -3.57 -0.72 -1.87
N THR A 185 -2.79 -1.65 -1.33
CA THR A 185 -2.48 -2.96 -1.92
C THR A 185 -3.69 -3.87 -2.07
N LEU A 186 -4.83 -3.57 -1.43
CA LEU A 186 -6.07 -4.34 -1.61
C LEU A 186 -6.84 -3.96 -2.88
N ILE A 187 -6.56 -2.79 -3.48
CA ILE A 187 -7.29 -2.31 -4.68
C ILE A 187 -7.24 -3.30 -5.85
N PRO A 188 -6.08 -3.88 -6.25
CA PRO A 188 -6.04 -4.87 -7.33
C PRO A 188 -6.92 -6.10 -7.04
N HIS A 189 -7.01 -6.53 -5.78
CA HIS A 189 -7.82 -7.66 -5.37
C HIS A 189 -9.32 -7.33 -5.37
N LEU A 190 -9.69 -6.14 -4.89
CA LEU A 190 -11.05 -5.63 -5.01
C LEU A 190 -11.48 -5.52 -6.47
N TYR A 191 -10.62 -4.95 -7.32
CA TYR A 191 -10.87 -4.85 -8.76
C TYR A 191 -11.12 -6.23 -9.39
N ALA A 192 -10.25 -7.21 -9.12
CA ALA A 192 -10.42 -8.56 -9.63
C ALA A 192 -11.76 -9.18 -9.19
N GLU A 193 -12.10 -9.11 -7.91
CA GLU A 193 -13.34 -9.69 -7.37
C GLU A 193 -14.62 -8.98 -7.88
N LEU A 194 -14.56 -7.66 -8.07
CA LEU A 194 -15.71 -6.85 -8.50
C LEU A 194 -15.91 -6.84 -10.01
N THR A 195 -14.90 -7.22 -10.80
CA THR A 195 -14.98 -7.29 -12.28
C THR A 195 -15.14 -8.71 -12.83
N THR A 196 -14.66 -9.74 -12.13
CA THR A 196 -14.75 -11.14 -12.59
C THR A 196 -16.18 -11.70 -12.49
N ARG A 197 -17.07 -11.09 -11.70
CA ARG A 197 -18.46 -11.56 -11.51
C ARG A 197 -19.48 -10.90 -12.45
N ARG A 198 -19.07 -10.47 -13.64
CA ARG A 198 -19.98 -9.98 -14.69
C ARG A 198 -20.21 -11.04 -15.76
#